data_AF-A0A4Y2MVK5-F1
#
_entry.id   AF-A0A4Y2MVK5-F1
#
_cell.length_a   1.000
_cell.length_b   1.000
_cell.length_c   1.000
_cell.angle_alpha   90.00
_cell.angle_beta   90.00
_cell.angle_gamma   90.00
#
_symmetry.space_group_name_H-M   'P 1'
#
loop_
_entity.id
_entity.type
_entity.pdbx_description
1 polymer ?
#
loop_
_entity_poly.entity_id
_entity_poly.type
_entity_poly.pdbx_seq_one_letter_code
_entity_poly.pdbx_strand_id
1 'polypeptide(L)'
;MDAELKYWVDEFDGANFAVWARRIESIFVAKNLDKFLSKEADETKENEVSESKKAYALMLSFLSDKVLVSLSDENTCASIFQKLKSTYLRNGAVNEILIRKRLAILKKKEISMQENLTKLMDL
;
A
#
# COMPACT_ATOMS: atom_id res chain seq x y z
N MET A 1 -17.37 11.82 -27.83
CA MET A 1 -16.85 12.55 -26.66
C MET A 1 -16.76 11.54 -25.54
N ASP A 2 -15.61 10.89 -25.41
CA ASP A 2 -15.34 10.07 -24.23
C ASP A 2 -15.24 11.02 -23.05
N ALA A 3 -16.24 10.99 -22.18
CA ALA A 3 -16.15 11.67 -20.91
C ALA A 3 -14.92 11.11 -20.19
N GLU A 4 -13.89 11.94 -19.99
CA GLU A 4 -12.76 11.58 -19.15
C GLU A 4 -13.33 11.20 -17.77
N LEU A 5 -13.42 9.89 -17.51
CA LEU A 5 -13.66 9.36 -16.19
C LEU A 5 -12.52 9.87 -15.30
N LYS A 6 -12.79 10.97 -14.59
CA LYS A 6 -11.86 11.56 -13.63
C LYS A 6 -11.88 10.66 -12.41
N TYR A 7 -11.01 9.65 -12.42
CA TYR A 7 -10.78 8.81 -11.26
C TYR A 7 -10.22 9.67 -10.13
N TRP A 8 -11.00 9.84 -9.06
CA TRP A 8 -10.55 10.55 -7.86
C TRP A 8 -9.97 9.55 -6.87
N VAL A 9 -8.66 9.67 -6.63
CA VAL A 9 -7.94 8.95 -5.59
C VAL A 9 -7.08 9.97 -4.89
N ASP A 10 -7.20 10.04 -3.57
CA ASP A 10 -6.34 10.87 -2.76
C ASP A 10 -4.88 10.44 -2.93
N GLU A 11 -3.97 11.41 -2.93
CA GLU A 11 -2.55 11.13 -2.97
C GLU A 11 -2.14 10.19 -1.83
N PHE A 12 -1.21 9.28 -2.12
CA PHE A 12 -0.67 8.41 -1.11
C PHE A 12 0.32 9.16 -0.22
N ASP A 13 0.03 9.18 1.07
CA ASP A 13 0.83 9.80 2.12
C ASP A 13 1.53 8.79 3.05
N GLY A 14 1.31 7.49 2.80
CA GLY A 14 1.79 6.39 3.63
C GLY A 14 0.71 5.66 4.41
N ALA A 15 -0.53 6.16 4.47
CA ALA A 15 -1.63 5.53 5.19
C ALA A 15 -2.50 4.63 4.28
N ASN A 16 -3.12 3.60 4.86
CA ASN A 16 -4.11 2.75 4.19
C ASN A 16 -3.65 2.16 2.84
N PHE A 17 -2.36 1.79 2.72
CA PHE A 17 -1.77 1.31 1.47
C PHE A 17 -2.59 0.23 0.77
N ALA A 18 -3.17 -0.74 1.50
CA ALA A 18 -3.97 -1.80 0.88
C ALA A 18 -5.21 -1.28 0.14
N VAL A 19 -5.87 -0.23 0.67
CA VAL A 19 -7.05 0.39 0.03
C VAL A 19 -6.60 1.24 -1.15
N TRP A 20 -5.55 2.04 -0.97
CA TRP A 20 -4.99 2.86 -2.04
C TRP A 20 -4.51 2.00 -3.21
N ALA A 21 -3.70 0.96 -2.95
CA ALA A 21 -3.17 0.06 -3.97
C ALA A 21 -4.28 -0.62 -4.78
N ARG A 22 -5.38 -1.05 -4.15
CA ARG A 22 -6.53 -1.62 -4.85
C ARG A 22 -7.19 -0.62 -5.80
N ARG A 23 -7.29 0.66 -5.40
CA ARG A 23 -7.83 1.72 -6.27
C ARG A 23 -6.88 1.98 -7.45
N ILE A 24 -5.58 2.02 -7.21
CA ILE A 24 -4.56 2.17 -8.26
C ILE A 24 -4.60 1.03 -9.27
N GLU A 25 -4.64 -0.22 -8.80
CA GLU A 25 -4.77 -1.41 -9.67
C GLU A 25 -6.01 -1.28 -10.57
N SER A 26 -7.16 -0.87 -10.03
CA SER A 26 -8.38 -0.64 -10.82
C SER A 26 -8.24 0.46 -11.88
N ILE A 27 -7.56 1.57 -11.56
CA ILE A 27 -7.36 2.69 -12.50
C ILE A 27 -6.43 2.29 -13.63
N PHE A 28 -5.35 1.58 -13.31
CA PHE A 28 -4.38 1.13 -14.30
C PHE A 28 -4.99 0.12 -15.27
N VAL A 29 -5.85 -0.80 -14.79
CA VAL A 29 -6.64 -1.68 -15.66
C VAL A 29 -7.54 -0.86 -16.58
N ALA A 30 -8.27 0.12 -16.03
CA ALA A 30 -9.16 0.97 -16.83
C ALA A 30 -8.44 1.82 -17.89
N LYS A 31 -7.14 2.07 -17.72
CA LYS A 31 -6.28 2.77 -18.67
C LYS A 31 -5.45 1.85 -19.56
N ASN A 32 -5.58 0.52 -19.43
CA ASN A 32 -4.76 -0.49 -20.11
C ASN A 32 -3.25 -0.34 -19.84
N LEU A 33 -2.90 0.02 -18.60
CA LEU A 33 -1.51 0.22 -18.15
C LEU A 33 -1.11 -0.76 -17.04
N ASP A 34 -1.99 -1.67 -16.62
CA ASP A 34 -1.82 -2.58 -15.48
C ASP A 34 -0.59 -3.48 -15.58
N LYS A 35 -0.18 -3.87 -16.80
CA LYS A 35 1.06 -4.64 -17.01
C LYS A 35 2.28 -3.95 -16.38
N PHE A 36 2.34 -2.62 -16.40
CA PHE A 36 3.46 -1.82 -15.88
C PHE A 36 3.49 -1.70 -14.36
N LEU A 37 2.49 -2.21 -13.64
CA LEU A 37 2.55 -2.34 -12.18
C LEU A 37 3.50 -3.48 -11.75
N SER A 38 3.83 -4.40 -12.65
CA SER A 38 4.62 -5.61 -12.35
C SER A 38 5.82 -5.82 -13.25
N LYS A 39 5.82 -5.22 -14.44
CA LYS A 39 6.80 -5.50 -15.48
C LYS A 39 7.30 -4.21 -16.12
N GLU A 40 8.59 -4.19 -16.41
CA GLU A 40 9.20 -3.13 -17.22
C GLU A 40 8.80 -3.21 -18.68
N ALA A 41 8.87 -2.06 -19.36
CA ALA A 41 8.71 -2.01 -20.80
C ALA A 41 9.82 -2.79 -21.51
N ASP A 42 9.44 -3.46 -22.59
CA ASP A 42 10.39 -3.86 -23.62
C ASP A 42 10.92 -2.62 -24.36
N GLU A 43 12.17 -2.25 -24.12
CA GLU A 43 12.81 -1.07 -24.72
C GLU A 43 12.89 -1.15 -26.25
N THR A 44 12.76 -2.34 -26.84
CA THR A 44 12.76 -2.53 -28.29
C THR A 44 11.42 -2.17 -28.94
N LYS A 45 10.36 -1.99 -28.14
CA LYS A 45 9.01 -1.69 -28.62
C LYS A 45 8.63 -0.26 -28.27
N GLU A 46 8.71 0.63 -29.26
CA GLU A 46 8.42 2.07 -29.08
C GLU A 46 7.05 2.35 -28.44
N ASN A 47 6.01 1.61 -28.83
CA ASN A 47 4.68 1.76 -28.21
C ASN A 47 4.71 1.40 -26.72
N GLU A 48 5.42 0.35 -26.34
CA GLU A 48 5.51 -0.10 -24.94
C GLU A 48 6.31 0.91 -24.09
N VAL A 49 7.37 1.49 -24.66
CA VAL A 49 8.13 2.59 -24.02
C VAL A 49 7.24 3.81 -23.79
N SER A 50 6.43 4.19 -24.78
CA SER A 50 5.48 5.31 -24.67
C SER A 50 4.41 5.06 -23.61
N GLU A 51 3.82 3.86 -23.59
CA GLU A 51 2.83 3.48 -22.57
C GLU A 51 3.44 3.41 -21.16
N SER A 52 4.68 2.93 -21.02
CA SER A 52 5.38 2.89 -19.73
C SER A 52 5.65 4.29 -19.18
N LYS A 53 6.05 5.24 -20.02
CA LYS A 53 6.19 6.64 -19.61
C LYS A 53 4.86 7.24 -19.13
N LYS A 54 3.74 6.89 -19.76
CA LYS A 54 2.39 7.28 -19.31
C LYS A 54 2.04 6.64 -17.97
N ALA A 55 2.34 5.36 -17.79
CA ALA A 55 2.14 4.63 -16.53
C ALA A 55 2.95 5.24 -15.38
N TYR A 56 4.21 5.61 -15.65
CA TYR A 56 5.09 6.27 -14.69
C TYR A 56 4.54 7.64 -14.27
N ALA A 57 4.25 8.51 -15.24
CA ALA A 57 3.68 9.84 -14.96
C ALA A 57 2.37 9.77 -14.19
N LEU A 58 1.51 8.81 -14.54
CA LEU A 58 0.26 8.56 -13.83
C LEU A 58 0.50 8.07 -12.39
N MET A 59 1.43 7.15 -12.17
CA MET A 59 1.78 6.68 -10.82
C MET A 59 2.24 7.84 -9.94
N LEU A 60 3.12 8.71 -10.45
CA LEU A 60 3.60 9.89 -9.71
C LEU A 60 2.45 10.83 -9.31
N SER A 61 1.43 10.99 -10.15
CA SER A 61 0.27 11.84 -9.86
C SER A 61 -0.59 11.38 -8.68
N PHE A 62 -0.39 10.14 -8.21
CA PHE A 62 -1.10 9.57 -7.06
C PHE A 62 -0.25 9.53 -5.80
N LEU A 63 0.94 10.13 -5.78
CA LEU A 63 1.86 10.11 -4.65
C LEU A 63 2.07 11.53 -4.11
N SER A 64 2.05 11.66 -2.79
CA SER A 64 2.38 12.93 -2.14
C SER A 64 3.89 13.23 -2.25
N ASP A 65 4.26 14.51 -2.19
CA ASP A 65 5.66 14.96 -2.22
C ASP A 65 6.55 14.23 -1.20
N LYS A 66 6.03 14.00 0.00
CA LYS A 66 6.75 13.27 1.05
C LYS A 66 7.13 11.85 0.63
N VAL A 67 6.22 11.15 -0.05
CA VAL A 67 6.48 9.79 -0.56
C VAL A 67 7.40 9.85 -1.77
N LEU A 68 7.22 10.83 -2.66
CA LEU A 68 8.06 11.03 -3.83
C LEU A 68 9.54 11.21 -3.47
N VAL A 69 9.85 11.98 -2.43
CA VAL A 69 11.23 12.15 -1.94
C VAL A 69 11.87 10.82 -1.55
N SER A 70 11.10 9.87 -1.02
CA SER A 70 11.60 8.55 -0.63
C SER A 70 11.79 7.56 -1.80
N LEU A 71 11.36 7.95 -3.00
CA LEU A 71 11.37 7.14 -4.22
C LEU A 71 12.28 7.74 -5.31
N SER A 72 13.21 8.63 -4.96
CA SER A 72 14.06 9.35 -5.92
C SER A 72 14.87 8.47 -6.86
N ASP A 73 15.17 7.24 -6.43
CA ASP A 73 15.97 6.28 -7.19
C ASP A 73 15.12 5.40 -8.12
N GLU A 74 13.80 5.46 -8.00
CA GLU A 74 12.85 4.65 -8.74
C GLU A 74 12.37 5.40 -9.98
N ASN A 75 12.67 4.88 -11.18
CA ASN A 75 12.42 5.57 -12.45
C ASN A 75 11.38 4.89 -13.34
N THR A 76 10.71 3.85 -12.84
CA THR A 76 9.66 3.13 -13.57
C THR A 76 8.42 2.94 -12.69
N CYS A 77 7.27 2.71 -13.34
CA CYS A 77 6.02 2.43 -12.62
C CYS A 77 6.13 1.14 -11.79
N ALA A 78 6.76 0.11 -12.35
CA ALA A 78 6.93 -1.17 -11.70
C ALA A 78 7.84 -1.04 -10.48
N SER A 79 8.98 -0.37 -10.60
CA SER A 79 9.94 -0.24 -9.51
C SER A 79 9.34 0.55 -8.33
N ILE A 80 8.62 1.65 -8.61
CA ILE A 80 7.83 2.38 -7.60
C ILE A 80 6.82 1.46 -6.91
N PHE A 81 5.98 0.76 -7.67
CA PHE A 81 4.88 0.00 -7.08
C PHE A 81 5.39 -1.19 -6.25
N GLN A 82 6.46 -1.85 -6.69
CA GLN A 82 7.12 -2.91 -5.92
C GLN A 82 7.78 -2.36 -4.66
N LYS A 83 8.44 -1.20 -4.74
CA LYS A 83 9.03 -0.55 -3.57
C LYS A 83 7.96 -0.23 -2.53
N LEU A 84 6.85 0.38 -2.93
CA LEU A 84 5.72 0.67 -2.06
C LEU A 84 5.12 -0.60 -1.46
N LYS A 85 4.91 -1.65 -2.26
CA LYS A 85 4.48 -2.98 -1.75
C LYS A 85 5.43 -3.49 -0.68
N SER A 86 6.73 -3.51 -0.94
CA SER A 86 7.74 -4.01 0.00
C SER A 86 7.79 -3.21 1.31
N THR A 87 7.61 -1.90 1.25
CA THR A 87 7.66 -0.99 2.40
C THR A 87 6.39 -1.10 3.24
N TYR A 88 5.22 -1.06 2.61
CA TYR A 88 3.94 -0.89 3.33
C TYR A 88 3.17 -2.20 3.57
N LEU A 89 3.30 -3.24 2.72
CA LEU A 89 2.72 -4.57 3.03
C LEU A 89 3.50 -5.29 4.12
N ARG A 90 4.84 -5.19 4.10
CA ARG A 90 5.69 -5.82 5.12
C ARG A 90 5.43 -5.22 6.50
N ASN A 91 5.27 -3.90 6.56
CA ASN A 91 4.95 -3.20 7.81
C ASN A 91 3.52 -3.50 8.28
N GLY A 92 2.55 -3.67 7.38
CA GLY A 92 1.18 -4.07 7.74
C GLY A 92 1.14 -5.41 8.50
N ALA A 93 1.81 -6.43 7.97
CA ALA A 93 1.85 -7.76 8.61
C ALA A 93 2.60 -7.75 9.95
N VAL A 94 3.73 -7.05 10.05
CA VAL A 94 4.48 -6.90 11.31
C VAL A 94 3.66 -6.14 12.36
N ASN A 95 2.97 -5.08 11.95
CA ASN A 95 2.14 -4.29 12.86
C ASN A 95 0.92 -5.08 13.34
N GLU A 96 0.30 -5.88 12.47
CA GLU A 96 -0.78 -6.78 12.84
C GLU A 96 -0.33 -7.84 13.87
N ILE A 97 0.83 -8.47 13.65
CA ILE A 97 1.41 -9.43 14.61
C ILE A 97 1.70 -8.74 15.95
N LEU A 98 2.23 -7.52 15.93
CA LEU A 98 2.51 -6.75 17.14
C LEU A 98 1.22 -6.43 17.92
N ILE A 99 0.16 -6.01 17.22
CA ILE A 99 -1.15 -5.74 17.83
C ILE A 99 -1.73 -7.02 18.44
N ARG A 100 -1.71 -8.14 17.70
CA ARG A 100 -2.18 -9.44 18.21
C ARG A 100 -1.41 -9.89 19.46
N LYS A 101 -0.09 -9.75 19.47
CA LYS A 101 0.75 -10.03 20.66
C LYS A 101 0.39 -9.15 21.86
N ARG A 102 0.24 -7.84 21.64
CA ARG A 102 -0.15 -6.89 22.71
C ARG A 102 -1.54 -7.23 23.28
N LEU A 103 -2.50 -7.54 22.42
CA LEU A 103 -3.84 -7.95 22.84
C LEU A 103 -3.82 -9.24 23.68
N ALA A 104 -3.03 -10.23 23.30
CA ALA A 104 -2.89 -11.48 24.06
C ALA A 104 -2.32 -11.23 25.47
N ILE A 105 -1.33 -10.34 25.61
CA ILE A 105 -0.76 -9.96 26.91
C ILE A 105 -1.81 -9.26 27.78
N LEU A 106 -2.60 -8.34 27.21
CA LEU A 106 -3.67 -7.65 27.93
C LEU A 106 -4.72 -8.62 28.46
N LYS A 107 -5.20 -9.55 27.61
CA LYS A 107 -6.14 -10.61 28.03
C LYS A 107 -5.60 -11.47 29.17
N LYS A 108 -4.32 -11.86 29.11
CA LYS A 108 -3.70 -12.65 30.18
C LYS A 108 -3.63 -11.88 31.50
N LYS A 109 -3.32 -10.59 31.46
CA LYS A 109 -3.33 -9.73 32.65
C LYS A 109 -4.73 -9.57 33.23
N GLU A 110 -5.74 -9.38 32.38
CA GLU A 110 -7.13 -9.27 32.79
C GLU A 110 -7.61 -10.53 33.54
N ILE A 111 -7.35 -11.72 32.98
CA ILE A 111 -7.68 -13.00 33.62
C ILE A 111 -6.99 -13.13 34.97
N SER A 112 -5.68 -12.83 35.04
CA SER A 112 -4.93 -12.90 36.30
C SER A 112 -5.48 -11.94 37.37
N MET A 113 -5.94 -10.75 36.98
CA MET A 113 -6.58 -9.81 37.91
C MET A 113 -7.93 -10.33 38.39
N GLN A 114 -8.75 -10.90 37.50
CA GLN A 114 -10.04 -11.51 37.87
C GLN A 114 -9.85 -12.69 38.84
N GLU A 115 -8.91 -13.60 38.56
CA GLU A 115 -8.59 -14.73 39.45
C GLU A 115 -8.16 -14.27 40.84
N ASN A 116 -7.36 -13.20 40.93
CA ASN A 116 -6.92 -12.64 42.20
C ASN A 116 -8.08 -11.99 42.96
N LEU A 117 -9.01 -11.31 42.26
CA LEU A 117 -10.20 -10.73 42.87
C LEU A 117 -11.16 -11.80 43.41
N THR A 118 -11.38 -12.89 42.68
CA THR A 118 -12.19 -14.01 43.18
C THR A 118 -11.61 -14.62 44.44
N LYS A 119 -10.29 -14.83 44.50
CA LYS A 119 -9.62 -15.36 45.70
C LYS A 119 -9.76 -14.44 46.92
N LEU A 120 -9.84 -13.12 46.72
CA LEU A 120 -10.06 -12.15 47.79
C LEU A 120 -11.52 -12.09 48.26
N MET A 121 -12.47 -12.43 47.38
CA MET A 121 -13.89 -12.51 47.69
C MET A 121 -14.29 -13.82 48.38
N ASP A 122 -13.51 -14.88 48.19
CA ASP A 122 -13.71 -16.21 48.79
C ASP A 122 -13.02 -16.37 50.17
N LEU A 123 -12.39 -15.30 50.69
CA LEU A 123 -11.76 -15.18 52.03
C LEU A 123 -12.64 -14.39 53.00
#